data_AF-A0A7Y4XW55-F1
#
_entry.id   AF-A0A7Y4XW55-F1
#
_cell.length_a   1.000
_cell.length_b   1.000
_cell.length_c   1.000
_cell.angle_alpha   90.00
_cell.angle_beta   90.00
_cell.angle_gamma   90.00
#
_symmetry.space_group_name_H-M   'P 1'
#
loop_
_entity.id
_entity.type
_entity.pdbx_description
1 polymer ?
#
loop_
_entity_poly.entity_id
_entity_poly.type
_entity_poly.pdbx_seq_one_letter_code
_entity_poly.pdbx_strand_id
1 'polypeptide(L)'
;LPVSIREDLNPLRDYLYAKQQSAYQQLAKQLQSPRYINTLKEWEGFLREPAPKQPLESFAKLPIKQLADQRIWKVYKRLLKEGQAIDKHASPTSLHELRKTAKKLRYLMEFFQQLYPEMDIKNLLKSLKTLQEVLGDFQDCDVQEHTLKQISIELNDQGVAMGTFLAMGVLIQVLDQRKHKARHEFSSSFEQFGQPKNRQSFKDLFAASK
;
A
#
# COMPACT_ATOMS: atom_id res chain seq x y z
N LEU A 1 5.11 6.95 24.83
CA LEU A 1 5.09 6.08 26.02
C LEU A 1 5.61 6.85 27.23
N PRO A 2 4.99 6.69 28.41
CA PRO A 2 5.53 7.17 29.68
C PRO A 2 6.99 6.74 29.84
N VAL A 3 7.85 7.62 30.37
CA VAL A 3 9.29 7.34 30.53
C VAL A 3 9.51 6.10 31.40
N SER A 4 8.64 5.90 32.40
CA SER A 4 8.71 4.79 33.36
C SER A 4 8.60 3.40 32.76
N ILE A 5 8.03 3.24 31.56
CA ILE A 5 7.79 1.92 30.93
C ILE A 5 8.60 1.70 29.64
N ARG A 6 9.54 2.60 29.32
CA ARG A 6 10.31 2.51 28.07
C ARG A 6 11.32 1.37 28.10
N GLU A 7 12.03 1.22 29.20
CA GLU A 7 13.03 0.16 29.38
C GLU A 7 12.38 -1.23 29.39
N ASP A 8 11.10 -1.33 29.78
CA ASP A 8 10.33 -2.57 29.70
C ASP A 8 10.16 -3.08 28.25
N LEU A 9 10.40 -2.25 27.23
CA LEU A 9 10.39 -2.66 25.82
C LEU A 9 11.72 -3.22 25.32
N ASN A 10 12.79 -3.20 26.13
CA ASN A 10 14.08 -3.74 25.72
C ASN A 10 13.98 -5.21 25.23
N PRO A 11 13.25 -6.12 25.91
CA PRO A 11 13.07 -7.48 25.42
C PRO A 11 12.37 -7.57 24.04
N LEU A 12 11.34 -6.75 23.81
CA LEU A 12 10.68 -6.66 22.50
C LEU A 12 11.65 -6.16 21.42
N ARG A 13 12.43 -5.12 21.74
CA ARG A 13 13.41 -4.55 20.83
C ARG A 13 14.47 -5.59 20.45
N ASP A 14 15.01 -6.29 21.42
CA ASP A 14 16.06 -7.29 21.22
C ASP A 14 15.52 -8.47 20.41
N TYR A 15 14.27 -8.89 20.66
CA TYR A 15 13.56 -9.87 19.86
C TYR A 15 13.41 -9.46 18.39
N LEU A 16 12.97 -8.21 18.16
CA LEU A 16 12.84 -7.66 16.80
C LEU A 16 14.19 -7.57 16.08
N TYR A 17 15.26 -7.21 16.77
CA TYR A 17 16.61 -7.22 16.21
C TYR A 17 17.06 -8.63 15.80
N ALA A 18 16.82 -9.64 16.63
CA ALA A 18 17.14 -11.02 16.29
C ALA A 18 16.35 -11.50 15.05
N LYS A 19 15.03 -11.21 14.98
CA LYS A 19 14.21 -11.52 13.80
C LYS A 19 14.71 -10.78 12.56
N GLN A 20 15.07 -9.49 12.68
CA GLN A 20 15.60 -8.69 11.58
C GLN A 20 16.90 -9.28 11.04
N GLN A 21 17.85 -9.64 11.91
CA GLN A 21 19.13 -10.23 11.51
C GLN A 21 18.92 -11.56 10.77
N SER A 22 18.04 -12.43 11.28
CA SER A 22 17.70 -13.69 10.61
C SER A 22 17.05 -13.46 9.25
N ALA A 23 16.07 -12.55 9.16
CA ALA A 23 15.43 -12.20 7.90
C ALA A 23 16.42 -11.60 6.88
N TYR A 24 17.36 -10.77 7.34
CA TYR A 24 18.41 -10.20 6.51
C TYR A 24 19.33 -11.28 5.94
N GLN A 25 19.81 -12.21 6.77
CA GLN A 25 20.65 -13.32 6.31
C GLN A 25 19.92 -14.22 5.30
N GLN A 26 18.63 -14.52 5.55
CA GLN A 26 17.80 -15.29 4.63
C GLN A 26 17.64 -14.56 3.30
N LEU A 27 17.33 -13.25 3.33
CA LEU A 27 17.22 -12.44 2.12
C LEU A 27 18.53 -12.41 1.34
N ALA A 28 19.67 -12.16 2.00
CA ALA A 28 20.98 -12.16 1.37
C ALA A 28 21.28 -13.49 0.67
N LYS A 29 21.02 -14.62 1.34
CA LYS A 29 21.17 -15.96 0.77
C LYS A 29 20.26 -16.17 -0.46
N GLN A 30 19.02 -15.70 -0.42
CA GLN A 30 18.09 -15.81 -1.55
C GLN A 30 18.53 -14.96 -2.75
N LEU A 31 18.97 -13.73 -2.52
CA LEU A 31 19.45 -12.82 -3.57
C LEU A 31 20.76 -13.31 -4.22
N GLN A 32 21.56 -14.08 -3.50
CA GLN A 32 22.78 -14.72 -4.05
C GLN A 32 22.50 -16.10 -4.67
N SER A 33 21.27 -16.60 -4.59
CA SER A 33 20.96 -17.94 -5.08
C SER A 33 21.03 -18.01 -6.61
N PRO A 34 21.46 -19.16 -7.19
CA PRO A 34 21.44 -19.36 -8.64
C PRO A 34 20.03 -19.17 -9.23
N ARG A 35 18.98 -19.56 -8.49
CA ARG A 35 17.60 -19.37 -8.90
C ARG A 35 17.29 -17.89 -9.13
N TYR A 36 17.57 -17.03 -8.15
CA TYR A 36 17.30 -15.60 -8.26
C TYR A 36 18.07 -14.95 -9.42
N ILE A 37 19.38 -15.24 -9.51
CA ILE A 37 20.24 -14.69 -10.57
C ILE A 37 19.77 -15.15 -11.96
N ASN A 38 19.41 -16.42 -12.11
CA ASN A 38 18.92 -16.96 -13.39
C ASN A 38 17.57 -16.35 -13.75
N THR A 39 16.63 -16.19 -12.81
CA THR A 39 15.36 -15.49 -13.08
C THR A 39 15.58 -14.05 -13.55
N LEU A 40 16.55 -13.32 -12.96
CA LEU A 40 16.88 -11.97 -13.45
C LEU A 40 17.47 -11.99 -14.87
N LYS A 41 18.36 -12.93 -15.18
CA LYS A 41 18.93 -13.09 -16.52
C LYS A 41 17.88 -13.46 -17.57
N GLU A 42 16.98 -14.38 -17.24
CA GLU A 42 15.85 -14.77 -18.10
C GLU A 42 14.93 -13.59 -18.36
N TRP A 43 14.63 -12.82 -17.31
CA TRP A 43 13.77 -11.65 -17.44
C TRP A 43 14.42 -10.52 -18.25
N GLU A 44 15.72 -10.27 -18.05
CA GLU A 44 16.49 -9.33 -18.87
C GLU A 44 16.57 -9.79 -20.33
N GLY A 45 16.78 -11.09 -20.56
CA GLY A 45 16.76 -11.70 -21.90
C GLY A 45 15.43 -11.45 -22.59
N PHE A 46 14.32 -11.77 -21.92
CA PHE A 46 12.97 -11.52 -22.42
C PHE A 46 12.72 -10.04 -22.76
N LEU A 47 13.17 -9.10 -21.93
CA LEU A 47 12.96 -7.66 -22.18
C LEU A 47 13.77 -7.12 -23.37
N ARG A 48 14.87 -7.79 -23.74
CA ARG A 48 15.69 -7.44 -24.91
C ARG A 48 15.19 -8.06 -26.21
N GLU A 49 14.31 -9.06 -26.12
CA GLU A 49 13.69 -9.64 -27.31
C GLU A 49 12.84 -8.60 -28.05
N PRO A 50 12.91 -8.54 -29.38
CA PRO A 50 12.08 -7.64 -30.15
C PRO A 50 10.61 -8.00 -29.96
N ALA A 51 9.75 -6.99 -29.90
CA ALA A 51 8.31 -7.19 -29.78
C ALA A 51 7.80 -8.12 -30.89
N PRO A 52 6.94 -9.10 -30.56
CA PRO A 52 6.46 -10.06 -31.54
C PRO A 52 5.66 -9.34 -32.63
N LYS A 53 5.92 -9.68 -33.91
CA LYS A 53 5.22 -9.08 -35.07
C LYS A 53 3.70 -9.27 -35.01
N GLN A 54 3.25 -10.35 -34.38
CA GLN A 54 1.84 -10.65 -34.15
C GLN A 54 1.66 -10.96 -32.66
N PRO A 55 1.38 -9.94 -31.82
CA PRO A 55 1.16 -10.19 -30.41
C PRO A 55 -0.16 -10.93 -30.18
N LEU A 56 -0.11 -11.91 -29.29
CA LEU A 56 -1.28 -12.70 -28.85
C LEU A 56 -2.24 -11.86 -27.99
N GLU A 57 -1.68 -10.93 -27.20
CA GLU A 57 -2.43 -10.06 -26.30
C GLU A 57 -3.14 -8.93 -27.05
N SER A 58 -4.45 -8.82 -26.87
CA SER A 58 -5.29 -7.83 -27.57
C SER A 58 -4.88 -6.38 -27.29
N PHE A 59 -4.38 -6.10 -26.09
CA PHE A 59 -3.92 -4.76 -25.70
C PHE A 59 -2.57 -4.38 -26.28
N ALA A 60 -1.76 -5.34 -26.74
CA ALA A 60 -0.40 -5.07 -27.25
C ALA A 60 -0.40 -4.27 -28.56
N LYS A 61 -1.54 -4.22 -29.27
CA LYS A 61 -1.71 -3.47 -30.51
C LYS A 61 -2.24 -2.05 -30.29
N LEU A 62 -2.62 -1.68 -29.06
CA LEU A 62 -3.17 -0.36 -28.79
C LEU A 62 -2.06 0.70 -28.70
N PRO A 63 -2.31 1.92 -29.17
CA PRO A 63 -1.49 3.08 -28.81
C PRO A 63 -1.37 3.19 -27.29
N ILE A 64 -0.15 3.44 -26.80
CA ILE A 64 0.15 3.42 -25.36
C ILE A 64 -0.73 4.40 -24.56
N LYS A 65 -1.06 5.56 -25.13
CA LYS A 65 -1.98 6.55 -24.55
C LYS A 65 -3.39 5.97 -24.36
N GLN A 66 -3.91 5.29 -25.37
CA GLN A 66 -5.24 4.68 -25.30
C GLN A 66 -5.29 3.57 -24.25
N LEU A 67 -4.24 2.75 -24.16
CA LEU A 67 -4.11 1.74 -23.11
C LEU A 67 -4.06 2.39 -21.72
N ALA A 68 -3.26 3.44 -21.55
CA ALA A 68 -3.12 4.18 -20.30
C ALA A 68 -4.47 4.76 -19.83
N ASP A 69 -5.19 5.44 -20.72
CA ASP A 69 -6.52 6.01 -20.44
C ASP A 69 -7.50 4.96 -19.97
N GLN A 70 -7.62 3.85 -20.72
CA GLN A 70 -8.52 2.75 -20.38
C GLN A 70 -8.18 2.13 -19.03
N ARG A 71 -6.88 1.91 -18.73
CA ARG A 71 -6.44 1.27 -17.49
C ARG A 71 -6.61 2.20 -16.29
N ILE A 72 -6.19 3.46 -16.40
CA ILE A 72 -6.32 4.46 -15.33
C ILE A 72 -7.81 4.70 -15.04
N TRP A 73 -8.63 4.94 -16.06
CA TRP A 73 -10.07 5.18 -15.89
C TRP A 73 -10.80 3.99 -15.26
N LYS A 74 -10.48 2.76 -15.66
CA LYS A 74 -11.05 1.55 -15.07
C LYS A 74 -10.72 1.44 -13.58
N VAL A 75 -9.47 1.68 -13.19
CA VAL A 75 -9.04 1.59 -11.79
C VAL A 75 -9.62 2.75 -10.97
N TYR A 76 -9.70 3.96 -11.52
CA TYR A 76 -10.34 5.11 -10.87
C TYR A 76 -11.82 4.85 -10.55
N LYS A 77 -12.61 4.36 -11.52
CA LYS A 77 -14.02 4.00 -11.29
C LYS A 77 -14.17 2.91 -10.22
N ARG A 78 -13.27 1.93 -10.22
CA ARG A 78 -13.24 0.89 -9.19
C ARG A 78 -12.96 1.49 -7.80
N LEU A 79 -11.99 2.38 -7.68
CA LEU A 79 -11.66 3.08 -6.45
C LEU A 79 -12.88 3.83 -5.90
N LEU A 80 -13.57 4.61 -6.76
CA LEU A 80 -14.79 5.32 -6.35
C LEU A 80 -15.89 4.36 -5.86
N LYS A 81 -16.12 3.26 -6.58
CA LYS A 81 -17.11 2.25 -6.19
C LYS A 81 -16.76 1.60 -4.85
N GLU A 82 -15.51 1.21 -4.65
CA GLU A 82 -15.04 0.62 -3.41
C GLU A 82 -15.15 1.61 -2.24
N GLY A 83 -14.72 2.86 -2.41
CA GLY A 83 -14.81 3.87 -1.36
C GLY A 83 -16.23 4.29 -1.01
N GLN A 84 -17.15 4.31 -1.98
CA GLN A 84 -18.58 4.55 -1.71
C GLN A 84 -19.24 3.42 -0.92
N ALA A 85 -18.73 2.20 -1.02
CA ALA A 85 -19.23 1.05 -0.27
C ALA A 85 -18.69 1.00 1.18
N ILE A 86 -17.78 1.91 1.55
CA ILE A 86 -17.24 1.98 2.91
C ILE A 86 -18.18 2.82 3.78
N ASP A 87 -18.99 2.15 4.59
CA ASP A 87 -19.81 2.75 5.63
C ASP A 87 -19.17 2.61 7.02
N LYS A 88 -19.90 2.95 8.09
CA LYS A 88 -19.46 2.81 9.49
C LYS A 88 -19.25 1.37 9.95
N HIS A 89 -19.79 0.38 9.23
CA HIS A 89 -19.70 -1.04 9.55
C HIS A 89 -18.71 -1.80 8.65
N ALA A 90 -18.13 -1.13 7.65
CA ALA A 90 -17.20 -1.77 6.74
C ALA A 90 -15.97 -2.32 7.48
N SER A 91 -15.63 -3.57 7.13
CA SER A 91 -14.54 -4.33 7.72
C SER A 91 -13.16 -3.70 7.42
N PRO A 92 -12.12 -3.98 8.24
CA PRO A 92 -10.75 -3.63 7.93
C PRO A 92 -10.29 -4.12 6.54
N THR A 93 -10.76 -5.30 6.13
CA THR A 93 -10.50 -5.88 4.80
C THR A 93 -10.99 -4.99 3.66
N SER A 94 -12.14 -4.33 3.82
CA SER A 94 -12.69 -3.43 2.80
C SER A 94 -11.78 -2.21 2.56
N LEU A 95 -11.24 -1.63 3.63
CA LEU A 95 -10.25 -0.54 3.54
C LEU A 95 -8.92 -1.01 2.95
N HIS A 96 -8.49 -2.23 3.29
CA HIS A 96 -7.30 -2.84 2.73
C HIS A 96 -7.40 -3.03 1.19
N GLU A 97 -8.53 -3.54 0.70
CA GLU A 97 -8.76 -3.68 -0.74
C GLU A 97 -8.81 -2.33 -1.45
N LEU A 98 -9.48 -1.33 -0.85
CA LEU A 98 -9.46 0.04 -1.38
C LEU A 98 -8.03 0.60 -1.45
N ARG A 99 -7.20 0.35 -0.42
CA ARG A 99 -5.78 0.74 -0.42
C ARG A 99 -5.01 0.11 -1.58
N LYS A 100 -5.23 -1.18 -1.87
CA LYS A 100 -4.62 -1.85 -3.04
C LYS A 100 -5.03 -1.16 -4.34
N THR A 101 -6.32 -0.84 -4.50
CA THR A 101 -6.83 -0.14 -5.68
C THR A 101 -6.25 1.27 -5.80
N ALA A 102 -6.15 2.03 -4.69
CA ALA A 102 -5.53 3.35 -4.67
C ALA A 102 -4.04 3.31 -5.05
N LYS A 103 -3.27 2.36 -4.52
CA LYS A 103 -1.87 2.13 -4.92
C LYS A 103 -1.76 1.79 -6.41
N LYS A 104 -2.62 0.90 -6.90
CA LYS A 104 -2.66 0.54 -8.33
C LYS A 104 -2.95 1.76 -9.21
N LEU A 105 -3.89 2.61 -8.80
CA LEU A 105 -4.19 3.85 -9.52
C LEU A 105 -2.97 4.76 -9.59
N ARG A 106 -2.30 4.97 -8.45
CA ARG A 106 -1.09 5.79 -8.37
C ARG A 106 0.04 5.24 -9.24
N TYR A 107 0.32 3.94 -9.19
CA TYR A 107 1.37 3.35 -10.01
C TYR A 107 1.08 3.51 -11.51
N LEU A 108 -0.17 3.34 -11.94
CA LEU A 108 -0.54 3.60 -13.33
C LEU A 108 -0.34 5.06 -13.71
N MET A 109 -0.77 6.00 -12.86
CA MET A 109 -0.61 7.43 -13.10
C MET A 109 0.85 7.85 -13.12
N GLU A 110 1.68 7.38 -12.16
CA GLU A 110 3.12 7.67 -12.10
C GLU A 110 3.86 7.06 -13.30
N PHE A 111 3.52 5.84 -13.71
CA PHE A 111 4.14 5.16 -14.85
C PHE A 111 3.84 5.86 -16.17
N PHE A 112 2.59 6.28 -16.39
CA PHE A 112 2.16 6.93 -17.64
C PHE A 112 2.21 8.46 -17.58
N GLN A 113 2.79 9.07 -16.54
CA GLN A 113 2.63 10.50 -16.29
C GLN A 113 3.08 11.41 -17.44
N GLN A 114 4.11 10.98 -18.18
CA GLN A 114 4.67 11.72 -19.31
C GLN A 114 3.75 11.79 -20.53
N LEU A 115 2.65 11.02 -20.54
CA LEU A 115 1.65 11.04 -21.61
C LEU A 115 0.56 12.11 -21.41
N TYR A 116 0.63 12.90 -20.33
CA TYR A 116 -0.40 13.85 -19.92
C TYR A 116 0.21 15.21 -19.58
N PRO A 117 -0.59 16.31 -19.59
CA PRO A 117 -0.13 17.61 -19.10
C PRO A 117 0.38 17.51 -17.67
N GLU A 118 1.64 17.89 -17.46
CA GLU A 118 2.38 17.67 -16.22
C GLU A 118 1.66 18.24 -14.99
N MET A 119 1.10 19.44 -15.10
CA MET A 119 0.39 20.09 -13.99
C MET A 119 -0.89 19.36 -13.60
N ASP A 120 -1.66 18.88 -14.58
CA ASP A 120 -2.95 18.24 -14.32
C ASP A 120 -2.76 16.89 -13.65
N ILE A 121 -1.82 16.08 -14.14
CA ILE A 121 -1.53 14.77 -13.55
C ILE A 121 -0.90 14.89 -12.16
N LYS A 122 -0.01 15.87 -11.94
CA LYS A 122 0.57 16.15 -10.61
C LYS A 122 -0.48 16.55 -9.59
N ASN A 123 -1.47 17.36 -9.99
CA ASN A 123 -2.57 17.75 -9.11
C ASN A 123 -3.44 16.55 -8.70
N LEU A 124 -3.75 15.64 -9.64
CA LEU A 124 -4.48 14.42 -9.33
C LEU A 124 -3.67 13.45 -8.46
N LEU A 125 -2.37 13.31 -8.70
CA LEU A 125 -1.47 12.52 -7.86
C LEU A 125 -1.42 13.06 -6.43
N LYS A 126 -1.37 14.39 -6.26
CA LYS A 126 -1.40 15.04 -4.94
C LYS A 126 -2.70 14.76 -4.20
N SER A 127 -3.85 14.88 -4.89
CA SER A 127 -5.17 14.54 -4.31
C SER A 127 -5.25 13.07 -3.89
N LEU A 128 -4.79 12.16 -4.76
CA LEU A 128 -4.74 10.73 -4.47
C LEU A 128 -3.81 10.39 -3.30
N LYS A 129 -2.70 11.12 -3.15
CA LYS A 129 -1.75 10.94 -2.05
C LYS A 129 -2.41 11.17 -0.69
N THR A 130 -3.21 12.23 -0.54
CA THR A 130 -3.92 12.52 0.73
C THR A 130 -4.88 11.39 1.11
N LEU A 131 -5.60 10.81 0.15
CA LEU A 131 -6.42 9.61 0.40
C LEU A 131 -5.57 8.40 0.80
N GLN A 132 -4.42 8.20 0.15
CA GLN A 132 -3.53 7.08 0.45
C GLN A 132 -2.83 7.17 1.79
N GLU A 133 -2.54 8.38 2.28
CA GLU A 133 -1.97 8.61 3.61
C GLU A 133 -2.93 8.07 4.69
N VAL A 134 -4.21 8.47 4.64
CA VAL A 134 -5.23 7.98 5.58
C VAL A 134 -5.44 6.46 5.49
N LEU A 135 -5.53 5.91 4.27
CA LEU A 135 -5.63 4.47 4.06
C LEU A 135 -4.38 3.73 4.56
N GLY A 136 -3.22 4.37 4.48
CA GLY A 136 -1.95 3.85 4.97
C GLY A 136 -1.89 3.79 6.47
N ASP A 137 -2.20 4.89 7.14
CA ASP A 137 -2.21 4.95 8.59
C ASP A 137 -3.14 3.91 9.20
N PHE A 138 -4.33 3.71 8.61
CA PHE A 138 -5.24 2.66 9.04
C PHE A 138 -4.62 1.26 8.90
N GLN A 139 -4.12 0.93 7.70
CA GLN A 139 -3.55 -0.40 7.43
C GLN A 139 -2.30 -0.68 8.26
N ASP A 140 -1.43 0.30 8.41
CA ASP A 140 -0.17 0.16 9.11
C ASP A 140 -0.43 -0.05 10.61
N CYS A 141 -1.42 0.65 11.19
CA CYS A 141 -1.83 0.41 12.58
C CYS A 141 -2.46 -0.99 12.76
N ASP A 142 -3.35 -1.42 11.86
CA ASP A 142 -3.99 -2.74 11.91
C ASP A 142 -2.97 -3.88 11.85
N VAL A 143 -2.00 -3.79 10.93
CA VAL A 143 -0.92 -4.78 10.79
C VAL A 143 0.01 -4.75 12.00
N GLN A 144 0.41 -3.57 12.48
CA GLN A 144 1.29 -3.45 13.64
C GLN A 144 0.63 -3.99 14.91
N GLU A 145 -0.66 -3.72 15.11
CA GLU A 145 -1.42 -4.22 16.25
C GLU A 145 -1.49 -5.75 16.24
N HIS A 146 -1.83 -6.35 15.10
CA HIS A 146 -1.84 -7.81 14.95
C HIS A 146 -0.45 -8.42 15.16
N THR A 147 0.59 -7.77 14.61
CA THR A 147 1.98 -8.23 14.74
C THR A 147 2.44 -8.20 16.20
N LEU A 148 2.16 -7.12 16.94
CA LEU A 148 2.51 -7.03 18.36
C LEU A 148 1.77 -8.08 19.20
N LYS A 149 0.50 -8.37 18.89
CA LYS A 149 -0.25 -9.45 19.54
C LYS A 149 0.40 -10.81 19.27
N GLN A 150 0.80 -11.12 18.04
CA GLN A 150 1.50 -12.37 17.73
C GLN A 150 2.86 -12.46 18.44
N ILE A 151 3.66 -11.40 18.40
CA ILE A 151 4.95 -11.35 19.10
C ILE A 151 4.76 -11.53 20.62
N SER A 152 3.68 -11.00 21.20
CA SER A 152 3.41 -11.19 22.64
C SER A 152 3.24 -12.66 23.01
N ILE A 153 2.67 -13.48 22.12
CA ILE A 153 2.54 -14.92 22.31
C ILE A 153 3.93 -15.57 22.22
N GLU A 154 4.71 -15.24 21.19
CA GLU A 154 6.07 -15.77 21.00
C GLU A 154 7.04 -15.42 22.15
N LEU A 155 6.87 -14.24 22.77
CA LEU A 155 7.66 -13.80 23.92
C LEU A 155 7.23 -14.45 25.23
N ASN A 156 5.95 -14.78 25.38
CA ASN A 156 5.44 -15.48 26.56
C ASN A 156 6.11 -16.85 26.69
N ASP A 157 6.32 -17.55 25.58
CA ASP A 157 7.02 -18.85 25.55
C ASP A 157 8.50 -18.74 25.95
N GLN A 158 9.08 -17.54 25.95
CA GLN A 158 10.46 -17.26 26.34
C GLN A 158 10.59 -16.76 27.79
N GLY A 159 9.50 -16.68 28.55
CA GLY A 159 9.52 -16.30 29.97
C GLY A 159 9.86 -14.83 30.23
N VAL A 160 9.51 -13.93 29.30
CA VAL A 160 9.77 -12.49 29.43
C VAL A 160 8.99 -11.88 30.60
N ALA A 161 9.54 -10.83 31.21
CA ALA A 161 8.95 -10.16 32.36
C ALA A 161 7.57 -9.51 32.07
N MET A 162 6.70 -9.50 33.09
CA MET A 162 5.36 -8.90 33.01
C MET A 162 5.37 -7.42 32.57
N GLY A 163 6.39 -6.66 32.98
CA GLY A 163 6.56 -5.26 32.58
C GLY A 163 6.56 -5.06 31.06
N THR A 164 7.18 -5.97 30.31
CA THR A 164 7.19 -5.93 28.84
C THR A 164 5.80 -6.07 28.25
N PHE A 165 4.98 -6.99 28.77
CA PHE A 165 3.60 -7.15 28.30
C PHE A 165 2.73 -5.94 28.61
N LEU A 166 2.92 -5.31 29.77
CA LEU A 166 2.24 -4.05 30.10
C LEU A 166 2.63 -2.93 29.12
N ALA A 167 3.93 -2.78 28.83
CA ALA A 167 4.41 -1.79 27.88
C ALA A 167 3.91 -2.05 26.44
N MET A 168 3.87 -3.32 26.01
CA MET A 168 3.28 -3.73 24.74
C MET A 168 1.78 -3.44 24.68
N GLY A 169 1.04 -3.66 25.77
CA GLY A 169 -0.37 -3.30 25.87
C GLY A 169 -0.62 -1.81 25.64
N VAL A 170 0.24 -0.94 26.19
CA VAL A 170 0.15 0.52 25.94
C VAL A 170 0.45 0.84 24.48
N LEU A 171 1.42 0.17 23.84
CA LEU A 171 1.69 0.35 22.40
C LEU A 171 0.49 -0.06 21.54
N ILE A 172 -0.10 -1.23 21.81
CA ILE A 172 -1.29 -1.74 21.13
C ILE A 172 -2.45 -0.74 21.26
N GLN A 173 -2.67 -0.19 22.46
CA GLN A 173 -3.70 0.81 22.69
C GLN A 173 -3.47 2.11 21.88
N VAL A 174 -2.21 2.55 21.76
CA VAL A 174 -1.86 3.74 20.95
C VAL A 174 -2.10 3.47 19.46
N LEU A 175 -1.77 2.27 18.97
CA LEU A 175 -2.04 1.87 17.58
C LEU A 175 -3.54 1.81 17.30
N ASP A 176 -4.32 1.25 18.23
CA ASP A 176 -5.78 1.19 18.10
C ASP A 176 -6.40 2.60 18.05
N GLN A 177 -5.97 3.52 18.91
CA GLN A 177 -6.40 4.92 18.84
C GLN A 177 -6.08 5.59 17.50
N ARG A 178 -4.88 5.36 16.95
CA ARG A 178 -4.48 5.89 15.65
C ARG A 178 -5.28 5.28 14.49
N LYS A 179 -5.52 3.97 14.55
CA LYS A 179 -6.38 3.23 13.60
C LYS A 179 -7.79 3.81 13.59
N HIS A 180 -8.38 4.05 14.77
CA HIS A 180 -9.69 4.69 14.91
C HIS A 180 -9.70 6.11 14.35
N LYS A 181 -8.67 6.92 14.65
CA LYS A 181 -8.54 8.26 14.08
C LYS A 181 -8.49 8.25 12.55
N ALA A 182 -7.62 7.43 11.95
CA ALA A 182 -7.53 7.27 10.50
C ALA A 182 -8.86 6.79 9.89
N ARG A 183 -9.57 5.91 10.60
CA ARG A 183 -10.90 5.45 10.20
C ARG A 183 -11.93 6.58 10.15
N HIS A 184 -11.89 7.50 11.11
CA HIS A 184 -12.77 8.67 11.14
C HIS A 184 -12.42 9.69 10.05
N GLU A 185 -11.14 9.89 9.75
CA GLU A 185 -10.65 10.82 8.71
C GLU A 185 -10.93 10.32 7.28
N PHE A 186 -11.17 9.01 7.12
CA PHE A 186 -11.44 8.38 5.83
C PHE A 186 -12.56 9.08 5.06
N SER A 187 -13.73 9.29 5.68
CA SER A 187 -14.89 9.84 4.98
C SER A 187 -14.60 11.22 4.40
N SER A 188 -14.03 12.12 5.21
CA SER A 188 -13.63 13.46 4.75
C SER A 188 -12.57 13.42 3.65
N SER A 189 -11.57 12.53 3.77
CA SER A 189 -10.50 12.40 2.78
C SER A 189 -11.02 11.83 1.45
N PHE A 190 -11.94 10.86 1.52
CA PHE A 190 -12.58 10.28 0.35
C PHE A 190 -13.54 11.27 -0.33
N GLU A 191 -14.31 12.06 0.42
CA GLU A 191 -15.14 13.14 -0.11
C GLU A 191 -14.29 14.21 -0.80
N GLN A 192 -13.17 14.62 -0.19
CA GLN A 192 -12.23 15.56 -0.79
C GLN A 192 -11.64 15.02 -2.09
N PHE A 193 -11.21 13.75 -2.13
CA PHE A 193 -10.74 13.10 -3.34
C PHE A 193 -11.85 13.05 -4.41
N GLY A 194 -13.08 12.76 -3.99
CA GLY A 194 -14.27 12.62 -4.83
C GLY A 194 -14.96 13.93 -5.23
N GLN A 195 -14.38 15.10 -4.94
CA GLN A 195 -14.99 16.40 -5.29
C GLN A 195 -15.26 16.52 -6.80
N PRO A 196 -16.30 17.29 -7.21
CA PRO A 196 -16.65 17.47 -8.62
C PRO A 196 -15.48 17.90 -9.51
N LYS A 197 -14.63 18.81 -9.01
CA LYS A 197 -13.42 19.27 -9.70
C LYS A 197 -12.49 18.10 -10.04
N ASN A 198 -12.16 17.26 -9.07
CA ASN A 198 -11.29 16.10 -9.29
C ASN A 198 -11.94 15.10 -10.24
N ARG A 199 -13.23 14.81 -10.07
CA ARG A 199 -13.97 13.91 -10.97
C ARG A 199 -13.93 14.39 -12.41
N GLN A 200 -14.09 15.69 -12.63
CA GLN A 200 -14.02 16.30 -13.93
C GLN A 200 -12.59 16.19 -14.50
N SER A 201 -11.56 16.51 -13.74
CA SER A 201 -10.16 16.34 -14.19
C SER A 201 -9.79 14.89 -14.53
N PHE A 202 -10.24 13.90 -13.73
CA PHE A 202 -10.07 12.48 -14.07
C PHE A 202 -10.81 12.11 -15.36
N LYS A 203 -12.00 12.68 -15.58
CA LYS A 203 -12.78 12.46 -16.79
C LYS A 203 -12.09 13.04 -18.02
N ASP A 204 -11.64 14.29 -17.93
CA ASP A 204 -10.99 15.02 -19.02
C ASP A 204 -9.68 14.36 -19.45
N LEU A 205 -8.90 13.84 -18.49
CA LEU A 205 -7.64 13.17 -18.79
C LEU A 205 -7.80 11.72 -19.27
N PHE A 206 -8.77 10.96 -18.75
CA PHE A 206 -8.77 9.50 -18.90
C PHE A 206 -10.07 8.87 -19.42
N ALA A 207 -11.23 9.54 -19.40
CA ALA A 207 -12.53 8.92 -19.71
C ALA A 207 -12.86 8.73 -21.20
N ALA A 208 -11.81 8.49 -22.00
CA ALA A 208 -11.76 8.34 -23.45
C ALA A 208 -11.49 9.63 -24.24
N SER A 209 -10.28 9.69 -24.81
CA SER A 209 -10.15 10.09 -26.22
C SER A 209 -10.86 9.04 -27.08
N LYS A 210 -11.79 9.49 -27.94
CA LYS A 210 -12.26 8.66 -29.06
C LYS A 210 -11.09 8.30 -29.96
#